data_AF-A0A6P0UX83-F1
#
_entry.id   AF-A0A6P0UX83-F1
#
_cell.length_a   1.000
_cell.length_b   1.000
_cell.length_c   1.000
_cell.angle_alpha   90.00
_cell.angle_beta   90.00
_cell.angle_gamma   90.00
#
_symmetry.space_group_name_H-M   'P 1'
#
loop_
_entity.id
_entity.type
_entity.pdbx_description
1 polymer ?
#
loop_
_entity_poly.entity_id
_entity_poly.type
_entity_poly.pdbx_seq_one_letter_code
_entity_poly.pdbx_strand_id
1 'polypeptide(L)'
;MDSLIQVQAVVETPDYESEFVCPWEVPKFQPFSLLRLSGEMTYPEIGLVVAQLAQYNHIELANEKQVVLRDILKAEGLVLPGGIQVISEGQKPISPSCCGGLETWREWIDFLQTGDSPWLGHDPSPWMENQGYFIRIWSDGGMEPAKNAFYIDVSLSDFERGLRQVEQELQAFLFCIESWAQEIEFVESRELLQKFNECFDIGIL
;
A
#
# COMPACT_ATOMS: atom_id res chain seq x y z
N MET A 1 -20.35 21.38 5.08
CA MET A 1 -20.51 19.94 5.36
C MET A 1 -19.14 19.37 5.06
N ASP A 2 -18.39 19.03 6.10
CA ASP A 2 -17.09 18.39 5.92
C ASP A 2 -17.39 16.99 5.35
N SER A 3 -17.06 16.79 4.07
CA SER A 3 -17.11 15.48 3.45
C SER A 3 -16.17 14.56 4.21
N LEU A 4 -16.62 13.35 4.54
CA LEU A 4 -15.75 12.37 5.20
C LEU A 4 -14.63 11.99 4.22
N ILE A 5 -13.41 12.43 4.54
CA ILE A 5 -12.20 12.02 3.83
C ILE A 5 -11.58 10.82 4.53
N GLN A 6 -11.26 9.80 3.76
CA GLN A 6 -10.49 8.64 4.19
C GLN A 6 -9.20 8.57 3.38
N VAL A 7 -8.08 8.47 4.09
CA VAL A 7 -6.76 8.18 3.54
C VAL A 7 -6.38 6.79 4.02
N GLN A 8 -5.97 5.90 3.13
CA GLN A 8 -5.67 4.51 3.47
C GLN A 8 -4.52 3.95 2.65
N ALA A 9 -3.73 3.07 3.25
CA ALA A 9 -2.78 2.26 2.53
C ALA A 9 -3.50 1.08 1.85
N VAL A 10 -3.15 0.81 0.61
CA VAL A 10 -3.71 -0.29 -0.18
C VAL A 10 -2.60 -1.04 -0.91
N VAL A 11 -2.85 -2.30 -1.21
CA VAL A 11 -2.06 -3.12 -2.13
C VAL A 11 -2.91 -3.45 -3.36
N GLU A 12 -2.30 -3.47 -4.53
CA GLU A 12 -2.94 -3.98 -5.74
C GLU A 12 -2.92 -5.51 -5.72
N THR A 13 -4.07 -6.13 -6.01
CA THR A 13 -4.17 -7.59 -6.09
C THR A 13 -3.56 -8.10 -7.40
N PRO A 14 -2.94 -9.29 -7.36
CA PRO A 14 -2.14 -9.79 -8.46
C PRO A 14 -2.96 -10.09 -9.71
N ASP A 15 -2.29 -10.01 -10.85
CA ASP A 15 -2.77 -10.55 -12.11
C ASP A 15 -1.96 -11.78 -12.52
N TYR A 16 -2.66 -12.87 -12.85
CA TYR A 16 -2.05 -14.12 -13.29
C TYR A 16 -2.59 -14.48 -14.66
N GLU A 17 -1.70 -14.59 -15.64
CA GLU A 17 -2.05 -15.05 -16.99
C GLU A 17 -2.49 -16.54 -17.01
N SER A 18 -2.16 -17.29 -15.97
CA SER A 18 -2.42 -18.72 -15.83
C SER A 18 -3.02 -19.06 -14.45
N GLU A 19 -3.22 -20.35 -14.15
CA GLU A 19 -3.76 -20.77 -12.86
C GLU A 19 -2.90 -20.24 -11.70
N PHE A 20 -3.52 -19.53 -10.75
CA PHE A 20 -2.82 -18.97 -9.62
C PHE A 20 -2.37 -20.07 -8.66
N VAL A 21 -1.05 -20.25 -8.54
CA VAL A 21 -0.44 -21.21 -7.61
C VAL A 21 0.15 -20.45 -6.42
N CYS A 22 -0.26 -20.82 -5.22
CA CYS A 22 0.17 -20.22 -3.97
C CYS A 22 0.34 -21.31 -2.91
N PRO A 23 1.42 -21.32 -2.10
CA PRO A 23 1.68 -22.39 -1.14
C PRO A 23 0.94 -22.20 0.19
N TRP A 24 0.06 -21.21 0.27
CA TRP A 24 -0.86 -20.94 1.37
C TRP A 24 -2.23 -20.48 0.84
N GLU A 25 -3.24 -20.49 1.71
CA GLU A 25 -4.59 -20.05 1.37
C GLU A 25 -4.64 -18.55 1.06
N VAL A 26 -5.43 -18.20 0.05
CA VAL A 26 -5.80 -16.83 -0.32
C VAL A 26 -7.30 -16.74 -0.55
N PRO A 27 -7.94 -15.56 -0.39
CA PRO A 27 -9.33 -15.39 -0.78
C PRO A 27 -9.45 -15.41 -2.31
N LYS A 28 -10.69 -15.47 -2.79
CA LYS A 28 -10.96 -15.09 -4.18
C LYS A 28 -10.77 -13.59 -4.33
N PHE A 29 -10.08 -13.17 -5.38
CA PHE A 29 -9.83 -11.76 -5.68
C PHE A 29 -10.11 -11.48 -7.16
N GLN A 30 -10.24 -10.19 -7.48
CA GLN A 30 -10.23 -9.71 -8.87
C GLN A 30 -8.83 -9.17 -9.16
N PRO A 31 -8.22 -9.42 -10.34
CA PRO A 31 -6.95 -8.80 -10.70
C PRO A 31 -7.04 -7.27 -10.70
N PHE A 32 -5.96 -6.59 -10.28
CA PHE A 32 -5.85 -5.13 -10.25
C PHE A 32 -6.86 -4.42 -9.34
N SER A 33 -7.47 -5.15 -8.40
CA SER A 33 -8.31 -4.56 -7.36
C SER A 33 -7.45 -4.06 -6.21
N LEU A 34 -7.97 -3.13 -5.41
CA LEU A 34 -7.23 -2.57 -4.28
C LEU A 34 -7.71 -3.20 -2.97
N LEU A 35 -6.80 -3.81 -2.24
CA LEU A 35 -7.01 -4.37 -0.91
C LEU A 35 -6.43 -3.42 0.13
N ARG A 36 -7.25 -2.98 1.09
CA ARG A 36 -6.82 -2.11 2.19
C ARG A 36 -5.88 -2.88 3.13
N LEU A 37 -4.77 -2.24 3.50
CA LEU A 37 -3.87 -2.72 4.54
C LEU A 37 -4.34 -2.20 5.90
N SER A 38 -4.59 -3.10 6.84
CA SER A 38 -5.07 -2.77 8.18
C SER A 38 -4.75 -3.87 9.20
N GLY A 39 -4.93 -3.55 10.48
CA GLY A 39 -4.86 -4.53 11.57
C GLY A 39 -6.05 -5.51 11.64
N GLU A 40 -7.04 -5.37 10.75
CA GLU A 40 -8.27 -6.17 10.73
C GLU A 40 -8.26 -7.23 9.62
N MET A 41 -7.16 -7.34 8.88
CA MET A 41 -7.02 -8.27 7.77
C MET A 41 -7.08 -9.72 8.25
N THR A 42 -7.79 -10.55 7.48
CA THR A 42 -7.83 -12.00 7.69
C THR A 42 -6.55 -12.68 7.21
N TYR A 43 -6.25 -13.86 7.73
CA TYR A 43 -5.07 -14.63 7.31
C TYR A 43 -5.01 -14.92 5.80
N PRO A 44 -6.12 -15.27 5.11
CA PRO A 44 -6.09 -15.38 3.65
C PRO A 44 -5.76 -14.05 2.97
N GLU A 45 -6.28 -12.92 3.46
CA GLU A 45 -5.96 -11.59 2.89
C GLU A 45 -4.48 -11.23 3.09
N ILE A 46 -3.92 -11.52 4.27
CA ILE A 46 -2.48 -11.40 4.50
C ILE A 46 -1.69 -12.27 3.52
N GLY A 47 -2.11 -13.52 3.34
CA GLY A 47 -1.53 -14.43 2.35
C GLY A 47 -1.55 -13.85 0.93
N LEU A 48 -2.63 -13.14 0.55
CA LEU A 48 -2.71 -12.48 -0.75
C LEU A 48 -1.73 -11.32 -0.88
N VAL A 49 -1.53 -10.51 0.17
CA VAL A 49 -0.52 -9.44 0.20
C VAL A 49 0.88 -10.03 0.01
N VAL A 50 1.21 -11.10 0.74
CA VAL A 50 2.52 -11.75 0.65
C VAL A 50 2.72 -12.40 -0.72
N ALA A 51 1.66 -12.95 -1.33
CA ALA A 51 1.73 -13.46 -2.69
C ALA A 51 1.96 -12.35 -3.73
N GLN A 52 1.27 -11.21 -3.60
CA GLN A 52 1.52 -10.04 -4.45
C GLN A 52 2.98 -9.59 -4.34
N LEU A 53 3.48 -9.48 -3.12
CA LEU A 53 4.86 -9.12 -2.85
C LEU A 53 5.83 -10.10 -3.53
N ALA A 54 5.63 -11.41 -3.35
CA ALA A 54 6.47 -12.42 -3.95
C ALA A 54 6.46 -12.31 -5.49
N GLN A 55 5.28 -12.24 -6.10
CA GLN A 55 5.14 -12.13 -7.55
C GLN A 55 5.84 -10.89 -8.10
N TYR A 56 5.60 -9.72 -7.51
CA TYR A 56 6.16 -8.46 -7.99
C TYR A 56 7.69 -8.43 -7.87
N ASN A 57 8.24 -9.12 -6.88
CA ASN A 57 9.69 -9.23 -6.66
C ASN A 57 10.30 -10.48 -7.33
N HIS A 58 9.59 -11.12 -8.26
CA HIS A 58 10.05 -12.30 -9.00
C HIS A 58 10.46 -13.49 -8.12
N ILE A 59 9.79 -13.66 -6.98
CA ILE A 59 9.95 -14.79 -6.08
C ILE A 59 8.93 -15.88 -6.47
N GLU A 60 9.43 -17.08 -6.74
CA GLU A 60 8.63 -18.19 -7.27
C GLU A 60 7.69 -18.78 -6.23
N LEU A 61 6.38 -18.52 -6.39
CA LEU A 61 5.31 -19.01 -5.52
C LEU A 61 5.01 -20.51 -5.67
N ALA A 62 5.44 -21.16 -6.77
CA ALA A 62 5.28 -22.60 -6.93
C ALA A 62 6.16 -23.42 -5.97
N ASN A 63 7.11 -22.79 -5.28
CA ASN A 63 7.94 -23.44 -4.26
C ASN A 63 7.18 -23.68 -2.95
N GLU A 64 7.75 -24.51 -2.09
CA GLU A 64 7.20 -24.73 -0.74
C GLU A 64 7.16 -23.42 0.07
N LYS A 65 6.14 -23.23 0.91
CA LYS A 65 5.90 -22.02 1.72
C LYS A 65 7.16 -21.51 2.44
N GLN A 66 7.94 -22.42 3.02
CA GLN A 66 9.15 -22.11 3.77
C GLN A 66 10.28 -21.56 2.89
N VAL A 67 10.36 -22.03 1.63
CA VAL A 67 11.34 -21.57 0.65
C VAL A 67 10.98 -20.15 0.20
N VAL A 68 9.72 -19.93 -0.17
CA VAL A 68 9.21 -18.62 -0.60
C VAL A 68 9.47 -17.55 0.46
N LEU A 69 9.10 -17.82 1.72
CA LEU A 69 9.28 -16.85 2.81
C LEU A 69 10.76 -16.57 3.10
N ARG A 70 11.63 -17.57 3.02
CA ARG A 70 13.08 -17.36 3.17
C ARG A 70 13.68 -16.57 2.02
N ASP A 71 13.14 -16.69 0.80
CA ASP A 71 13.60 -15.90 -0.32
C ASP A 71 13.16 -14.43 -0.20
N ILE A 72 11.96 -14.18 0.36
CA ILE A 72 11.53 -12.83 0.77
C ILE A 72 12.51 -12.24 1.80
N LEU A 73 12.92 -13.01 2.81
CA LEU A 73 13.88 -12.54 3.82
C LEU A 73 15.27 -12.22 3.22
N LYS A 74 15.70 -12.94 2.18
CA LYS A 74 17.00 -12.72 1.53
C LYS A 74 17.02 -11.57 0.53
N ALA A 75 15.87 -11.15 0.02
CA ALA A 75 15.80 -10.05 -0.94
C ALA A 75 16.42 -8.78 -0.33
N GLU A 76 17.19 -8.00 -1.08
CA GLU A 76 17.81 -6.78 -0.54
C GLU A 76 16.73 -5.71 -0.27
N GLY A 77 15.86 -5.49 -1.24
CA GLY A 77 14.67 -4.64 -1.13
C GLY A 77 13.43 -5.36 -1.65
N LEU A 78 12.26 -4.87 -1.26
CA LEU A 78 10.97 -5.40 -1.69
C LEU A 78 10.11 -4.23 -2.16
N VAL A 79 9.42 -4.43 -3.27
CA VAL A 79 8.42 -3.50 -3.78
C VAL A 79 7.04 -4.11 -3.59
N LEU A 80 6.08 -3.31 -3.13
CA LEU A 80 4.69 -3.75 -2.97
C LEU A 80 3.79 -2.78 -3.73
N PRO A 81 3.28 -3.17 -4.92
CA PRO A 81 2.43 -2.29 -5.72
C PRO A 81 1.12 -2.01 -4.98
N GLY A 82 0.68 -0.77 -5.05
CA GLY A 82 -0.25 -0.22 -4.07
C GLY A 82 0.18 1.18 -3.74
N GLY A 83 0.00 1.61 -2.49
CA GLY A 83 0.36 2.95 -2.02
C GLY A 83 -0.76 3.58 -1.21
N ILE A 84 -0.90 4.91 -1.29
CA ILE A 84 -1.94 5.65 -0.61
C ILE A 84 -3.14 5.91 -1.53
N GLN A 85 -4.33 5.54 -1.07
CA GLN A 85 -5.60 5.88 -1.69
C GLN A 85 -6.33 6.95 -0.88
N VAL A 86 -6.91 7.93 -1.59
CA VAL A 86 -7.76 8.97 -0.99
C VAL A 86 -9.19 8.83 -1.49
N ILE A 87 -10.11 8.75 -0.54
CA ILE A 87 -11.55 8.59 -0.77
C ILE A 87 -12.25 9.80 -0.17
N SER A 88 -13.15 10.39 -0.95
CA SER A 88 -14.10 11.41 -0.49
C SER A 88 -15.51 10.94 -0.81
N GLU A 89 -16.42 11.10 0.14
CA GLU A 89 -17.84 10.78 -0.07
C GLU A 89 -18.39 11.47 -1.33
N GLY A 90 -19.08 10.72 -2.18
CA GLY A 90 -19.68 11.21 -3.42
C GLY A 90 -18.70 11.52 -4.56
N GLN A 91 -17.40 11.27 -4.39
CA GLN A 91 -16.38 11.45 -5.42
C GLN A 91 -15.73 10.14 -5.83
N LYS A 92 -15.07 10.13 -6.99
CA LYS A 92 -14.21 9.00 -7.39
C LYS A 92 -12.97 8.99 -6.49
N PRO A 93 -12.48 7.81 -6.07
CA PRO A 93 -11.24 7.74 -5.31
C PRO A 93 -10.04 8.14 -6.18
N ILE A 94 -9.05 8.79 -5.58
CA ILE A 94 -7.72 8.92 -6.17
C ILE A 94 -6.91 7.74 -5.64
N SER A 95 -6.61 6.81 -6.54
CA SER A 95 -5.90 5.56 -6.21
C SER A 95 -4.42 5.69 -6.52
N PRO A 96 -3.57 4.84 -5.92
CA PRO A 96 -2.17 4.79 -6.28
C PRO A 96 -2.01 4.50 -7.76
N SER A 97 -0.98 5.08 -8.36
CA SER A 97 -0.66 4.83 -9.75
C SER A 97 0.44 3.80 -9.87
N CYS A 98 0.63 3.29 -11.07
CA CYS A 98 1.72 2.36 -11.33
C CYS A 98 3.08 2.97 -10.96
N CYS A 99 3.91 2.15 -10.31
CA CYS A 99 5.22 2.48 -9.75
C CYS A 99 5.23 3.40 -8.52
N GLY A 100 4.10 3.89 -8.03
CA GLY A 100 4.00 4.60 -6.75
C GLY A 100 3.61 3.66 -5.61
N GLY A 101 4.45 2.65 -5.31
CA GLY A 101 4.14 1.56 -4.40
C GLY A 101 4.09 1.96 -2.92
N LEU A 102 3.87 0.97 -2.04
CA LEU A 102 3.80 1.22 -0.60
C LEU A 102 5.09 1.82 -0.05
N GLU A 103 6.24 1.50 -0.63
CA GLU A 103 7.56 2.04 -0.23
C GLU A 103 7.66 3.57 -0.24
N THR A 104 6.79 4.28 -0.96
CA THR A 104 6.80 5.75 -1.04
C THR A 104 5.80 6.43 -0.10
N TRP A 105 5.09 5.67 0.74
CA TRP A 105 4.00 6.21 1.57
C TRP A 105 4.47 7.33 2.52
N ARG A 106 5.72 7.26 3.01
CA ARG A 106 6.28 8.28 3.91
C ARG A 106 6.52 9.62 3.22
N GLU A 107 6.67 9.63 1.89
CA GLU A 107 6.83 10.87 1.13
C GLU A 107 5.57 11.77 1.22
N TRP A 108 4.40 11.18 1.51
CA TRP A 108 3.18 11.95 1.80
C TRP A 108 3.28 12.73 3.12
N ILE A 109 4.05 12.24 4.09
CA ILE A 109 4.35 12.96 5.34
C ILE A 109 5.38 14.05 5.06
N ASP A 110 6.41 13.76 4.26
CA ASP A 110 7.44 14.74 3.91
C ASP A 110 6.87 15.94 3.15
N PHE A 111 5.84 15.72 2.32
CA PHE A 111 5.07 16.78 1.67
C PHE A 111 4.51 17.81 2.66
N LEU A 112 4.07 17.40 3.85
CA LEU A 112 3.58 18.34 4.87
C LEU A 112 4.66 19.29 5.37
N GLN A 113 5.92 18.86 5.32
CA GLN A 113 7.07 19.64 5.82
C GLN A 113 7.69 20.51 4.72
N THR A 114 7.76 19.97 3.50
CA THR A 114 8.48 20.58 2.38
C THR A 114 7.56 21.38 1.46
N GLY A 115 6.30 20.95 1.32
CA GLY A 115 5.38 21.43 0.29
C GLY A 115 5.66 20.87 -1.10
N ASP A 116 6.71 20.06 -1.27
CA ASP A 116 7.10 19.47 -2.55
C ASP A 116 6.28 18.20 -2.78
N SER A 117 5.52 18.16 -3.88
CA SER A 117 4.72 16.98 -4.21
C SER A 117 5.65 15.77 -4.40
N PRO A 118 5.38 14.64 -3.72
CA PRO A 118 6.10 13.40 -3.96
C PRO A 118 5.76 12.87 -5.36
N TRP A 119 6.56 11.92 -5.83
CA TRP A 119 6.26 11.24 -7.08
C TRP A 119 5.24 10.13 -6.81
N LEU A 120 4.02 10.30 -7.33
CA LEU A 120 2.89 9.42 -7.02
C LEU A 120 2.60 8.38 -8.12
N GLY A 121 3.60 8.09 -8.97
CA GLY A 121 3.51 7.15 -10.08
C GLY A 121 3.35 7.83 -11.45
N HIS A 122 3.27 7.01 -12.50
CA HIS A 122 3.38 7.49 -13.89
C HIS A 122 2.10 7.47 -14.73
N ASP A 123 1.20 6.50 -14.53
CA ASP A 123 -0.05 6.43 -15.29
C ASP A 123 -1.21 5.84 -14.43
N PRO A 124 -2.15 6.66 -13.94
CA PRO A 124 -2.14 8.13 -14.07
C PRO A 124 -0.95 8.78 -13.34
N SER A 125 -0.69 10.06 -13.57
CA SER A 125 0.36 10.82 -12.87
C SER A 125 -0.25 11.79 -11.84
N PRO A 126 -0.74 11.32 -10.68
CA PRO A 126 -1.30 12.19 -9.65
C PRO A 126 -0.21 13.08 -9.03
N TRP A 127 -0.61 14.22 -8.47
CA TRP A 127 0.26 15.08 -7.67
C TRP A 127 -0.54 15.84 -6.62
N MET A 128 0.17 16.45 -5.67
CA MET A 128 -0.41 17.23 -4.59
C MET A 128 -0.01 18.70 -4.67
N GLU A 129 -0.92 19.57 -4.31
CA GLU A 129 -0.69 21.00 -4.19
C GLU A 129 -1.07 21.47 -2.79
N ASN A 130 -0.15 22.18 -2.14
CA ASN A 130 -0.44 22.87 -0.90
C ASN A 130 -1.13 24.21 -1.19
N GLN A 131 -2.40 24.32 -0.83
CA GLN A 131 -3.23 25.53 -1.02
C GLN A 131 -3.34 26.35 0.29
N GLY A 132 -2.47 26.08 1.26
CA GLY A 132 -2.41 26.75 2.57
C GLY A 132 -3.39 26.19 3.60
N TYR A 133 -4.70 26.21 3.31
CA TYR A 133 -5.73 25.70 4.23
C TYR A 133 -6.19 24.28 3.92
N PHE A 134 -5.93 23.81 2.71
CA PHE A 134 -6.24 22.47 2.25
C PHE A 134 -5.14 21.97 1.31
N ILE A 135 -5.06 20.66 1.17
CA ILE A 135 -4.25 19.98 0.18
C ILE A 135 -5.17 19.60 -0.96
N ARG A 136 -4.81 19.98 -2.18
CA ARG A 136 -5.49 19.51 -3.39
C ARG A 136 -4.70 18.34 -3.95
N ILE A 137 -5.38 17.21 -4.13
CA ILE A 137 -4.79 16.01 -4.70
C ILE A 137 -5.42 15.82 -6.07
N TRP A 138 -4.61 15.86 -7.12
CA TRP A 138 -5.06 15.69 -8.50
C TRP A 138 -4.94 14.23 -8.93
N SER A 139 -5.90 13.76 -9.71
CA SER A 139 -5.95 12.37 -10.15
C SER A 139 -4.93 12.03 -11.25
N ASP A 140 -4.54 13.01 -12.08
CA ASP A 140 -3.67 12.79 -13.27
C ASP A 140 -3.18 14.09 -13.90
N GLY A 141 -1.95 14.12 -14.42
CA GLY A 141 -1.38 15.26 -15.15
C GLY A 141 0.08 15.65 -14.84
N GLY A 142 0.71 15.06 -13.81
CA GLY A 142 2.16 15.15 -13.59
C GLY A 142 2.71 16.56 -13.37
N MET A 143 1.92 17.46 -12.75
CA MET A 143 2.14 18.88 -12.35
C MET A 143 1.23 19.90 -13.05
N GLU A 144 0.51 19.52 -14.11
CA GLU A 144 -0.61 20.30 -14.68
C GLU A 144 -1.80 19.38 -14.99
N PRO A 145 -3.07 19.76 -14.73
CA PRO A 145 -4.21 18.86 -14.93
C PRO A 145 -4.35 18.33 -16.35
N ALA A 146 -4.38 16.99 -16.46
CA ALA A 146 -4.82 16.33 -17.67
C ALA A 146 -6.29 16.68 -17.95
N LYS A 147 -6.71 16.57 -19.22
CA LYS A 147 -8.04 17.00 -19.68
C LYS A 147 -9.22 16.43 -18.87
N ASN A 148 -9.09 15.21 -18.38
CA ASN A 148 -10.14 14.51 -17.62
C ASN A 148 -9.76 14.31 -16.15
N ALA A 149 -8.70 14.99 -15.68
CA ALA A 149 -8.30 14.94 -14.30
C ALA A 149 -9.39 15.53 -13.41
N PHE A 150 -9.57 14.92 -12.25
CA PHE A 150 -10.37 15.44 -11.15
C PHE A 150 -9.47 15.63 -9.95
N TYR A 151 -9.98 16.27 -8.90
CA TYR A 151 -9.23 16.48 -7.68
C TYR A 151 -10.10 16.24 -6.45
N ILE A 152 -9.44 15.93 -5.34
CA ILE A 152 -10.03 15.92 -4.01
C ILE A 152 -9.33 17.00 -3.19
N ASP A 153 -10.10 17.93 -2.62
CA ASP A 153 -9.60 18.88 -1.64
C ASP A 153 -9.75 18.28 -0.24
N VAL A 154 -8.66 18.21 0.52
CA VAL A 154 -8.61 17.67 1.87
C VAL A 154 -8.14 18.77 2.81
N SER A 155 -8.86 19.04 3.90
CA SER A 155 -8.38 20.01 4.89
C SER A 155 -7.03 19.54 5.46
N LEU A 156 -6.14 20.48 5.81
CA LEU A 156 -4.82 20.11 6.34
C LEU A 156 -4.94 19.18 7.56
N SER A 157 -5.90 19.45 8.45
CA SER A 157 -6.17 18.61 9.63
C SER A 157 -6.67 17.21 9.29
N ASP A 158 -7.50 17.07 8.26
CA ASP A 158 -8.00 15.75 7.83
C ASP A 158 -6.91 14.95 7.12
N PHE A 159 -6.05 15.62 6.35
CA PHE A 159 -4.92 14.99 5.69
C PHE A 159 -3.91 14.46 6.71
N GLU A 160 -3.51 15.30 7.68
CA GLU A 160 -2.65 14.87 8.78
C GLU A 160 -3.26 13.72 9.61
N ARG A 161 -4.56 13.79 9.91
CA ARG A 161 -5.26 12.73 10.62
C ARG A 161 -5.28 11.44 9.81
N GLY A 162 -5.52 11.54 8.50
CA GLY A 162 -5.49 10.42 7.57
C GLY A 162 -4.13 9.74 7.52
N LEU A 163 -3.03 10.49 7.42
CA LEU A 163 -1.68 9.92 7.42
C LEU A 163 -1.31 9.26 8.76
N ARG A 164 -1.71 9.85 9.89
CA ARG A 164 -1.55 9.19 11.20
C ARG A 164 -2.34 7.88 11.30
N GLN A 165 -3.54 7.83 10.72
CA GLN A 165 -4.32 6.59 10.66
C GLN A 165 -3.61 5.56 9.77
N VAL A 166 -3.07 5.96 8.62
CA VAL A 166 -2.29 5.07 7.74
C VAL A 166 -1.12 4.45 8.51
N GLU A 167 -0.32 5.26 9.20
CA GLU A 167 0.82 4.78 9.99
C GLU A 167 0.37 3.74 11.04
N GLN A 168 -0.70 4.02 11.78
CA GLN A 168 -1.26 3.10 12.78
C GLN A 168 -1.75 1.79 12.17
N GLU A 169 -2.43 1.84 11.02
CA GLU A 169 -2.93 0.66 10.33
C GLU A 169 -1.80 -0.18 9.73
N LEU A 170 -0.74 0.45 9.22
CA LEU A 170 0.46 -0.24 8.74
C LEU A 170 1.20 -0.93 9.89
N GLN A 171 1.33 -0.27 11.05
CA GLN A 171 1.88 -0.87 12.26
C GLN A 171 1.05 -2.08 12.71
N ALA A 172 -0.28 -1.96 12.73
CA ALA A 172 -1.15 -3.07 13.07
C ALA A 172 -1.05 -4.23 12.07
N PHE A 173 -0.97 -3.91 10.77
CA PHE A 173 -0.75 -4.87 9.69
C PHE A 173 0.57 -5.64 9.86
N LEU A 174 1.65 -5.01 10.32
CA LEU A 174 2.89 -5.73 10.61
C LEU A 174 2.70 -6.85 11.65
N PHE A 175 1.95 -6.60 12.71
CA PHE A 175 1.63 -7.64 13.69
C PHE A 175 0.74 -8.75 13.11
N CYS A 176 -0.13 -8.42 12.15
CA CYS A 176 -0.87 -9.41 11.38
C CYS A 176 0.05 -10.28 10.51
N ILE A 177 1.09 -9.73 9.89
CA ILE A 177 2.11 -10.50 9.14
C ILE A 177 2.78 -11.53 10.06
N GLU A 178 3.24 -11.12 11.24
CA GLU A 178 3.88 -12.02 12.20
C GLU A 178 2.91 -13.13 12.65
N SER A 179 1.69 -12.77 13.01
CA SER A 179 0.66 -13.72 13.47
C SER A 179 0.28 -14.73 12.39
N TRP A 180 0.11 -14.26 11.15
CA TRP A 180 -0.13 -15.12 9.99
C TRP A 180 1.04 -16.07 9.72
N ALA A 181 2.29 -15.57 9.79
CA ALA A 181 3.47 -16.38 9.58
C ALA A 181 3.59 -17.49 10.65
N GLN A 182 3.22 -17.21 11.90
CA GLN A 182 3.14 -18.21 12.97
C GLN A 182 2.06 -19.26 12.69
N GLU A 183 0.87 -18.84 12.22
CA GLU A 183 -0.22 -19.75 11.88
C GLU A 183 0.19 -20.77 10.81
N ILE A 184 0.95 -20.33 9.80
CA ILE A 184 1.45 -21.22 8.75
C ILE A 184 2.75 -21.95 9.15
N GLU A 185 3.12 -21.93 10.42
CA GLU A 185 4.28 -22.60 11.02
C GLU A 185 5.63 -22.13 10.44
N PHE A 186 5.75 -20.85 10.11
CA PHE A 186 7.03 -20.24 9.73
C PHE A 186 7.80 -19.81 10.99
N VAL A 187 8.98 -20.40 11.21
CA VAL A 187 9.73 -20.20 12.47
C VAL A 187 10.38 -18.81 12.54
N GLU A 188 10.73 -18.23 11.39
CA GLU A 188 11.31 -16.89 11.26
C GLU A 188 10.22 -15.78 11.10
N SER A 189 9.07 -15.95 11.76
CA SER A 189 7.91 -15.05 11.65
C SER A 189 8.21 -13.61 12.09
N ARG A 190 9.05 -13.44 13.12
CA ARG A 190 9.45 -12.11 13.61
C ARG A 190 10.40 -11.42 12.64
N GLU A 191 11.30 -12.16 12.03
CA GLU A 191 12.21 -11.68 10.98
C GLU A 191 11.41 -11.24 9.75
N LEU A 192 10.29 -11.91 9.43
CA LEU A 192 9.41 -11.50 8.34
C LEU A 192 8.76 -10.14 8.62
N LEU A 193 8.24 -9.94 9.83
CA LEU A 193 7.73 -8.63 10.26
C LEU A 193 8.83 -7.56 10.19
N GLN A 194 10.04 -7.86 10.65
CA GLN A 194 11.17 -6.91 10.57
C GLN A 194 11.50 -6.57 9.12
N LYS A 195 11.49 -7.57 8.24
CA LYS A 195 11.74 -7.38 6.80
C LYS A 195 10.73 -6.44 6.16
N PHE A 196 9.44 -6.60 6.45
CA PHE A 196 8.41 -5.68 5.98
C PHE A 196 8.61 -4.27 6.56
N ASN A 197 8.88 -4.18 7.86
CA ASN A 197 9.13 -2.89 8.50
C ASN A 197 10.31 -2.14 7.89
N GLU A 198 11.41 -2.83 7.60
CA GLU A 198 12.61 -2.25 6.99
C GLU A 198 12.38 -1.85 5.54
N CYS A 199 11.74 -2.70 4.73
CA CYS A 199 11.55 -2.44 3.30
C CYS A 199 10.54 -1.33 3.02
N PHE A 200 9.49 -1.21 3.84
CA PHE A 200 8.45 -0.21 3.62
C PHE A 200 8.56 0.98 4.55
N ASP A 201 9.54 0.95 5.46
CA ASP A 201 9.72 1.91 6.53
C ASP A 201 8.36 2.06 7.24
N ILE A 202 8.00 1.26 8.24
CA ILE A 202 6.68 1.44 8.91
C ILE A 202 6.89 2.07 10.29
N GLY A 203 8.02 1.75 10.92
CA GLY A 203 8.36 2.14 12.28
C GLY A 203 7.59 1.28 13.26
N ILE A 204 8.30 0.46 14.04
CA ILE A 204 7.73 -0.27 15.16
C ILE A 204 8.18 0.45 16.43
N LEU A 205 7.24 0.88 17.26
CA LEU A 205 7.49 1.46 18.58
C LEU A 205 8.08 0.43 19.54
#